data_AF-A0A7C2SPA1-F1
#
_entry.id   AF-A0A7C2SPA1-F1
#
_cell.length_a   1.000
_cell.length_b   1.000
_cell.length_c   1.000
_cell.angle_alpha   90.00
_cell.angle_beta   90.00
_cell.angle_gamma   90.00
#
_symmetry.space_group_name_H-M   'P 1'
#
loop_
_entity.id
_entity.type
_entity.pdbx_description
1 polymer ?
#
loop_
_entity_poly.entity_id
_entity_poly.type
_entity_poly.pdbx_seq_one_letter_code
_entity_poly.pdbx_strand_id
1 'polypeptide(L)' 'MEVLSRRRYPWEPGRVVDLNGELYVVARVEQTLDGRWLAFRHLLRPLEPGEVIRGQVVRYPGHGEL' A
#
# COMPACT_ATOMS: atom_id res chain seq x y z
N MET A 1 -3.27 2.33 -8.70
CA MET A 1 -2.08 1.45 -8.66
C MET A 1 -2.34 0.30 -7.71
N GLU A 2 -1.74 -0.86 -7.91
CA GLU A 2 -1.89 -2.00 -6.99
C GLU A 2 -0.52 -2.45 -6.47
N VAL A 3 -0.48 -2.87 -5.20
CA VAL A 3 0.71 -3.46 -4.59
C VAL A 3 0.34 -4.75 -3.89
N LEU A 4 1.00 -5.84 -4.27
CA LEU A 4 0.92 -7.12 -3.58
C LEU A 4 1.99 -7.19 -2.50
N SER A 5 1.61 -7.58 -1.29
CA SER A 5 2.56 -7.74 -0.19
C SER A 5 2.28 -9.03 0.58
N ARG A 6 3.35 -9.77 0.90
CA ARG A 6 3.32 -10.95 1.78
C ARG A 6 3.61 -10.60 3.25
N ARG A 7 3.39 -9.34 3.64
CA ARG A 7 3.58 -8.89 5.03
C ARG A 7 2.65 -9.65 5.97
N ARG A 8 3.08 -9.80 7.22
CA ARG A 8 2.26 -10.39 8.29
C ARG A 8 0.99 -9.57 8.58
N TYR A 9 1.07 -8.25 8.41
CA TYR A 9 -0.05 -7.33 8.59
C TYR A 9 -0.16 -6.41 7.36
N PRO A 10 -1.38 -6.17 6.84
CA PRO A 10 -1.59 -5.26 5.73
C PRO A 10 -1.40 -3.81 6.16
N TRP A 11 -1.25 -2.91 5.19
CA TRP A 11 -1.46 -1.49 5.45
C TRP A 11 -2.95 -1.22 5.65
N GLU A 12 -3.28 -0.27 6.52
CA GLU A 12 -4.68 0.10 6.75
C GLU A 12 -5.19 1.07 5.67
N PRO A 13 -6.49 1.02 5.31
CA PRO A 13 -7.11 2.07 4.52
C PRO A 13 -6.87 3.46 5.11
N GLY A 14 -6.57 4.43 4.25
CA GLY A 14 -6.19 5.80 4.63
C GLY A 14 -4.72 5.98 4.97
N ARG A 15 -3.93 4.90 5.06
CA ARG A 15 -2.48 5.00 5.24
C ARG A 15 -1.82 5.60 4.00
N VAL A 16 -0.83 6.47 4.22
CA VAL A 16 -0.01 7.04 3.14
C VAL A 16 1.27 6.23 2.95
N VAL A 17 1.56 5.89 1.70
CA VAL A 17 2.69 5.08 1.27
C VAL A 17 3.50 5.87 0.25
N ASP A 18 4.80 5.91 0.46
CA ASP A 18 5.79 6.42 -0.50
C ASP A 18 6.30 5.25 -1.33
N LEU A 19 6.03 5.30 -2.64
CA LEU A 19 6.48 4.39 -3.66
C LEU A 19 7.44 5.11 -4.60
N ASN A 20 8.73 4.87 -4.43
CA ASN A 20 9.79 5.44 -5.27
C ASN A 20 9.73 6.97 -5.42
N GLY A 21 9.35 7.69 -4.35
CA GLY A 21 9.24 9.14 -4.33
C GLY A 21 7.85 9.68 -4.65
N GLU A 22 6.90 8.82 -5.03
CA GLU A 22 5.50 9.20 -5.24
C GLU A 22 4.62 8.77 -4.06
N LEU A 23 3.70 9.66 -3.67
CA LEU A 23 2.81 9.44 -2.52
C LEU A 23 1.44 8.92 -2.95
N TYR A 24 1.03 7.83 -2.30
CA TYR A 24 -0.24 7.18 -2.51
C TYR A 24 -0.98 6.96 -1.19
N VAL A 25 -2.31 6.94 -1.25
CA VAL A 25 -3.19 6.56 -0.15
C VAL A 25 -3.71 5.15 -0.39
N VAL A 26 -3.65 4.31 0.63
CA VAL A 26 -4.30 2.99 0.62
C VAL A 26 -5.81 3.20 0.59
N ALA A 27 -6.44 2.92 -0.54
CA ALA A 27 -7.88 3.04 -0.70
C ALA A 27 -8.60 1.78 -0.18
N ARG A 28 -8.04 0.61 -0.46
CA ARG A 28 -8.61 -0.68 -0.07
C ARG A 28 -7.54 -1.73 0.10
N VAL A 29 -7.84 -2.71 0.94
CA VAL A 29 -7.03 -3.89 1.18
C VAL A 29 -7.88 -5.11 0.94
N GLU A 30 -7.34 -6.08 0.22
CA GLU A 30 -7.94 -7.39 0.04
C GLU A 30 -6.96 -8.47 0.46
N GLN A 31 -7.43 -9.39 1.30
CA GLN A 31 -6.67 -10.60 1.58
C GLN A 31 -6.75 -11.53 0.38
N THR A 32 -5.60 -12.02 -0.06
CA THR A 32 -5.47 -12.90 -1.23
C THR A 32 -4.42 -13.97 -0.99
N LEU A 33 -4.15 -14.77 -2.01
CA LEU A 33 -3.07 -15.76 -2.02
C LEU A 33 -2.10 -15.45 -3.15
N ASP A 34 -0.82 -15.57 -2.85
CA ASP A 34 0.27 -15.52 -3.83
C ASP A 34 0.93 -16.91 -3.86
N GLY A 35 0.47 -17.73 -4.81
CA GLY A 35 0.71 -19.16 -4.81
C GLY A 35 0.09 -19.83 -3.58
N ARG A 36 0.92 -20.29 -2.65
CA ARG A 36 0.49 -20.93 -1.38
C ARG A 36 0.60 -20.00 -0.16
N TRP A 37 1.07 -18.78 -0.36
CA TRP A 37 1.33 -17.84 0.72
C TRP A 37 0.17 -16.87 0.88
N LEU A 38 -0.19 -16.58 2.12
CA LEU A 38 -1.07 -15.47 2.43
C LEU A 38 -0.45 -14.16 1.92
N ALA A 39 -1.24 -13.38 1.20
CA ALA A 39 -0.84 -12.09 0.70
C ALA A 39 -1.97 -11.06 0.86
N PHE A 40 -1.61 -9.79 0.71
CA PHE A 40 -2.54 -8.68 0.74
C PHE A 40 -2.36 -7.84 -0.52
N ARG A 41 -3.45 -7.66 -1.27
CA ARG A 41 -3.52 -6.73 -2.40
C ARG A 41 -3.97 -5.39 -1.87
N HIS A 42 -3.15 -4.37 -2.07
CA HIS A 42 -3.44 -2.99 -1.68
C HIS A 42 -3.78 -2.21 -2.93
N LEU A 43 -5.01 -1.69 -2.98
CA LEU A 43 -5.42 -0.74 -4.01
C LEU A 43 -5.05 0.66 -3.54
N LEU A 44 -4.21 1.32 -4.33
CA LEU A 44 -3.64 2.61 -4.04
C LEU A 44 -4.19 3.66 -5.00
N ARG A 45 -4.57 4.81 -4.44
CA ARG A 45 -4.89 6.02 -5.21
C ARG A 45 -3.82 7.09 -4.99
N PRO A 46 -3.58 7.99 -5.95
CA PRO A 46 -2.74 9.15 -5.72
C PRO A 46 -3.25 9.95 -4.52
N LEU A 47 -2.32 10.55 -3.78
CA LEU A 47 -2.66 11.59 -2.80
C LEU A 47 -3.10 12.84 -3.55
N GLU A 48 -4.27 13.39 -3.21
CA GLU A 48 -4.79 14.58 -3.87
C GLU A 48 -4.19 15.86 -3.26
N PRO A 49 -3.99 16.92 -4.06
CA PRO A 49 -3.52 18.20 -3.54
C PRO A 49 -4.45 18.74 -2.43
N GLY A 50 -3.86 19.06 -1.28
CA GLY A 50 -4.59 19.60 -0.12
C GLY A 50 -5.11 18.55 0.87
N GLU A 51 -4.95 17.26 0.58
CA GLU A 51 -5.22 16.22 1.58
C GLU A 51 -4.25 16.31 2.75
N VAL A 52 -4.79 16.34 3.97
CA VAL A 52 -4.00 16.38 5.20
C VAL A 52 -3.59 14.97 5.59
N ILE A 53 -2.29 14.69 5.54
CA ILE A 53 -1.72 13.44 6.03
C ILE A 53 -1.69 13.48 7.55
N ARG A 54 -2.43 12.58 8.20
CA ARG A 54 -2.36 12.38 9.65
C ARG A 54 -1.65 11.06 9.93
N GLY A 55 -0.43 11.14 10.45
CA GLY A 55 0.36 9.98 10.87
C GLY A 55 1.64 9.78 10.04
N GLN A 56 2.23 8.60 10.16
CA GLN A 56 3.52 8.26 9.53
C GLN A 56 3.34 7.78 8.09
N VAL A 57 4.14 8.32 7.18
CA VAL A 57 4.29 7.81 5.81
C VAL A 57 5.10 6.52 5.83
N VAL A 58 4.58 5.46 5.22
CA VAL A 58 5.30 4.19 5.08
C VAL A 58 6.13 4.26 3.82
N ARG A 59 7.45 4.18 3.94
CA ARG A 59 8.32 4.00 2.78
C ARG A 59 8.28 2.55 2.33
N TYR A 60 7.93 2.32 1.07
CA TYR A 60 7.95 0.99 0.48
C TYR A 60 8.92 0.98 -0.71
N PRO A 61 10.13 0.40 -0.54
CA PRO A 61 11.20 0.43 -1.55
C PRO A 61 10.98 -0.52 -2.73
N GLY A 62 9.73 -0.87 -3.06
CA GLY A 62 9.41 -1.68 -4.24
C GLY A 62 9.90 -3.13 -4.23
N HIS A 63 10.32 -3.69 -3.08
CA HIS A 63 10.65 -5.12 -3.00
C HIS A 63 9.39 -5.97 -2.84
N GLY A 64 8.69 -6.11 -3.96
CA GLY A 64 7.51 -6.94 -4.12
C GLY A 64 6.86 -6.66 -5.47
N GLU A 65 7.69 -6.64 -6.52
CA GLU A 65 7.20 -6.91 -7.87
C GLU A 65 6.63 -8.31 -7.88
N LEU A 66 5.35 -8.43 -8.21
CA LEU A 66 4.75 -9.50 -9.01
C LEU A 66 3.50 -8.94 -9.67
#